data_AF-A0A0G0R504-F1
#
_entry.id   AF-A0A0G0R504-F1
#
_cell.length_a   1.000
_cell.length_b   1.000
_cell.length_c   1.000
_cell.angle_alpha   90.00
_cell.angle_beta   90.00
_cell.angle_gamma   90.00
#
_symmetry.space_group_name_H-M   'P 1'
#
loop_
_entity.id
_entity.type
_entity.pdbx_description
1 polymer ?
#
loop_
_entity_poly.entity_id
_entity_poly.type
_entity_poly.pdbx_seq_one_letter_code
_entity_poly.pdbx_strand_id
1 'polypeptide(L)'
;MDIDKNNLLNESSLAEVKALAEEYIAFDMFREAFSLSKELSKAINANNDLKIKYPELYNEYLKIITKLKWVGLPIMREEDLVNLFQNSFARIFSIPNYNVWEKLKTVLISIVVLEDRDKLKSEIRNALINNQERITKNKIKINNEEKEPTVGNWLLDYTRNLGTGIVDKFKLTQYLVNGENIKKLDENEKHRVKVLFKLYEKLKLSSLTLEGVEEDIPIDEEYGKGLIVGGNPQFFKETKEEKELFDIASRVIAERERMDAEKNNLKIELKKYVPDSLEYRAIEEEIKKLANVK
;
A
#
# COMPACT_ATOMS: atom_id res chain seq x y z
N MET A 1 -18.52 -11.39 -19.21
CA MET A 1 -18.90 -10.85 -20.53
C MET A 1 -18.11 -11.64 -21.55
N ASP A 2 -18.77 -12.42 -22.41
CA ASP A 2 -18.05 -13.13 -23.48
C ASP A 2 -17.64 -12.13 -24.57
N ILE A 3 -16.37 -11.71 -24.54
CA ILE A 3 -15.80 -10.81 -25.55
C ILE A 3 -15.50 -11.63 -26.82
N ASP A 4 -16.48 -11.73 -27.72
CA ASP A 4 -16.29 -12.36 -29.03
C ASP A 4 -15.47 -11.44 -29.96
N LYS A 5 -14.66 -12.04 -30.84
CA LYS A 5 -13.74 -11.37 -31.78
C LYS A 5 -14.46 -10.40 -32.71
N ASN A 6 -15.71 -10.71 -33.08
CA ASN A 6 -16.52 -9.89 -33.97
C ASN A 6 -17.14 -8.68 -33.26
N ASN A 7 -17.31 -8.73 -31.93
CA ASN A 7 -17.88 -7.62 -31.17
C ASN A 7 -16.91 -6.44 -31.02
N LEU A 8 -15.59 -6.65 -31.14
CA LEU A 8 -14.60 -5.59 -30.91
C LEU A 8 -14.55 -4.49 -31.97
N LEU A 9 -15.22 -4.67 -33.11
CA LEU A 9 -15.10 -3.79 -34.29
C LEU A 9 -16.04 -2.57 -34.27
N ASN A 10 -16.94 -2.46 -33.30
CA ASN A 10 -17.90 -1.34 -33.21
C ASN A 10 -17.66 -0.47 -31.97
N GLU A 11 -18.11 0.80 -32.05
CA GLU A 11 -17.95 1.79 -30.98
C GLU A 11 -18.78 1.46 -29.73
N SER A 12 -19.89 0.72 -29.88
CA SER A 12 -20.75 0.30 -28.76
C SER A 12 -19.99 -0.62 -27.80
N SER A 13 -19.28 -1.61 -28.33
CA SER A 13 -18.47 -2.53 -27.55
C SER A 13 -17.31 -1.83 -26.84
N LEU A 14 -16.71 -0.82 -27.48
CA LEU A 14 -15.68 0.00 -26.81
C LEU A 14 -16.28 0.78 -25.63
N ALA A 15 -17.47 1.34 -25.79
CA ALA A 15 -18.15 2.07 -24.73
C ALA A 15 -18.49 1.16 -23.53
N GLU A 16 -18.98 -0.05 -23.79
CA GLU A 16 -19.24 -1.07 -22.75
C GLU A 16 -17.95 -1.46 -22.01
N VAL A 17 -16.88 -1.73 -22.75
CA VAL A 17 -15.57 -2.06 -22.16
C VAL A 17 -15.02 -0.90 -21.34
N LYS A 18 -15.20 0.35 -21.80
CA LYS A 18 -14.79 1.55 -21.06
C LYS A 18 -15.57 1.67 -19.75
N ALA A 19 -16.89 1.54 -19.78
CA ALA A 19 -17.73 1.62 -18.60
C ALA A 19 -17.34 0.55 -17.56
N LEU A 20 -17.14 -0.68 -18.01
CA LEU A 20 -16.72 -1.78 -17.13
C LEU A 20 -15.32 -1.56 -16.55
N ALA A 21 -14.38 -1.06 -17.37
CA ALA A 21 -13.03 -0.75 -16.90
C ALA A 21 -13.02 0.40 -15.88
N GLU A 22 -13.85 1.42 -16.07
CA GLU A 22 -14.02 2.53 -15.15
C GLU A 22 -14.58 2.06 -13.80
N GLU A 23 -15.56 1.16 -13.81
CA GLU A 23 -16.08 0.51 -12.59
C GLU A 23 -14.97 -0.22 -11.85
N TYR A 24 -14.21 -1.08 -12.53
CA TYR A 24 -13.13 -1.85 -11.90
C TYR A 24 -12.01 -0.96 -11.35
N ILE A 25 -11.70 0.14 -12.03
CA ILE A 25 -10.72 1.14 -11.55
C ILE A 25 -11.26 1.87 -10.31
N ALA A 26 -12.53 2.28 -10.33
CA ALA A 26 -13.14 3.07 -9.25
C ALA A 26 -13.27 2.27 -7.95
N PHE A 27 -13.60 0.98 -8.05
CA PHE A 27 -13.76 0.08 -6.90
C PHE A 27 -12.54 -0.78 -6.61
N ASP A 28 -11.43 -0.52 -7.30
CA ASP A 28 -10.15 -1.20 -7.12
C ASP A 28 -10.23 -2.75 -7.24
N MET A 29 -11.09 -3.21 -8.15
CA MET A 29 -11.38 -4.64 -8.40
C MET A 29 -10.24 -5.31 -9.17
N PHE A 30 -9.11 -5.55 -8.50
CA PHE A 30 -7.86 -5.97 -9.14
C PHE A 30 -7.94 -7.35 -9.83
N ARG A 31 -8.77 -8.28 -9.35
CA ARG A 31 -8.93 -9.61 -9.98
C ARG A 31 -9.65 -9.49 -11.32
N GLU A 32 -10.77 -8.79 -11.31
CA GLU A 32 -11.65 -8.53 -12.44
C GLU A 32 -10.94 -7.67 -13.48
N ALA A 33 -10.24 -6.62 -13.03
CA ALA A 33 -9.43 -5.79 -13.89
C ALA A 33 -8.36 -6.61 -14.63
N PHE A 34 -7.63 -7.47 -13.92
CA PHE A 34 -6.62 -8.30 -14.56
C PHE A 34 -7.22 -9.33 -15.52
N SER A 35 -8.32 -9.99 -15.15
CA SER A 35 -9.02 -10.95 -16.04
C SER A 35 -9.45 -10.28 -17.33
N LEU A 36 -10.14 -9.14 -17.22
CA LEU A 36 -10.59 -8.35 -18.36
C LEU A 36 -9.40 -7.91 -19.24
N SER A 37 -8.28 -7.50 -18.62
CA SER A 37 -7.08 -7.13 -19.37
C SER A 37 -6.52 -8.29 -20.21
N LYS A 38 -6.59 -9.54 -19.70
CA LYS A 38 -6.13 -10.74 -20.39
C LYS A 38 -7.08 -11.12 -21.53
N GLU A 39 -8.38 -11.11 -21.25
CA GLU A 39 -9.42 -11.42 -22.23
C GLU A 39 -9.37 -10.44 -23.40
N LEU A 40 -9.29 -9.13 -23.12
CA LEU A 40 -9.15 -8.10 -24.14
C LEU A 40 -7.85 -8.26 -24.92
N SER A 41 -6.72 -8.48 -24.25
CA SER A 41 -5.42 -8.70 -24.93
C SER A 41 -5.50 -9.88 -25.89
N LYS A 42 -6.12 -10.99 -25.47
CA LYS A 42 -6.32 -12.18 -26.31
C LYS A 42 -7.23 -11.87 -27.50
N ALA A 43 -8.32 -11.16 -27.28
CA ALA A 43 -9.30 -10.85 -28.30
C ALA A 43 -8.75 -9.88 -29.36
N ILE A 44 -8.04 -8.80 -28.97
CA ILE A 44 -7.43 -7.87 -29.92
C ILE A 44 -6.29 -8.50 -30.72
N ASN A 45 -5.47 -9.37 -30.08
CA ASN A 45 -4.37 -10.05 -30.78
C ASN A 45 -4.87 -11.12 -31.77
N ALA A 46 -6.07 -11.66 -31.53
CA ALA A 46 -6.69 -12.60 -32.44
C ALA A 46 -7.41 -11.93 -33.63
N ASN A 47 -7.52 -10.59 -33.62
CA ASN A 47 -8.18 -9.80 -34.65
C ASN A 47 -7.16 -8.88 -35.36
N ASN A 48 -6.43 -9.45 -36.33
CA ASN A 48 -5.42 -8.71 -37.11
C ASN A 48 -6.00 -7.47 -37.83
N ASP A 49 -7.27 -7.54 -38.22
CA ASP A 49 -7.98 -6.43 -38.88
C ASP A 49 -8.14 -5.23 -37.96
N LEU A 50 -8.34 -5.43 -36.64
CA LEU A 50 -8.47 -4.34 -35.69
C LEU A 50 -7.22 -3.44 -35.69
N LYS A 51 -6.02 -4.04 -35.70
CA LYS A 51 -4.76 -3.29 -35.71
C LYS A 51 -4.50 -2.57 -37.05
N ILE A 52 -4.87 -3.19 -38.16
CA ILE A 52 -4.55 -2.68 -39.51
C ILE A 52 -5.62 -1.71 -40.02
N LYS A 53 -6.90 -2.08 -39.91
CA LYS A 53 -8.03 -1.33 -40.46
C LYS A 53 -8.58 -0.29 -39.49
N TYR A 54 -8.45 -0.52 -38.17
CA TYR A 54 -9.00 0.36 -37.12
C TYR A 54 -7.94 0.75 -36.07
N PRO A 55 -6.82 1.38 -36.46
CA PRO A 55 -5.69 1.63 -35.57
C PRO A 55 -6.02 2.53 -34.37
N GLU A 56 -6.94 3.48 -34.53
CA GLU A 56 -7.39 4.34 -33.43
C GLU A 56 -8.15 3.54 -32.36
N LEU A 57 -9.09 2.69 -32.79
CA LEU A 57 -9.84 1.81 -31.91
C LEU A 57 -8.93 0.80 -31.20
N TYR A 58 -7.98 0.21 -31.92
CA TYR A 58 -6.95 -0.66 -31.35
C TYR A 58 -6.14 0.06 -30.25
N ASN A 59 -5.73 1.30 -30.50
CA ASN A 59 -5.01 2.10 -29.52
C ASN A 59 -5.86 2.45 -28.28
N GLU A 60 -7.16 2.67 -28.44
CA GLU A 60 -8.07 2.86 -27.31
C GLU A 60 -8.16 1.61 -26.44
N TYR A 61 -8.30 0.43 -27.03
CA TYR A 61 -8.25 -0.83 -26.28
C TYR A 61 -6.91 -1.04 -25.57
N LEU A 62 -5.77 -0.74 -26.21
CA LEU A 62 -4.48 -0.83 -25.56
C LEU A 62 -4.38 0.10 -24.34
N LYS A 63 -4.91 1.33 -24.42
CA LYS A 63 -4.95 2.24 -23.27
C LYS A 63 -5.75 1.63 -22.11
N ILE A 64 -6.92 1.06 -22.39
CA ILE A 64 -7.78 0.42 -21.38
C ILE A 64 -7.06 -0.77 -20.77
N ILE A 65 -6.52 -1.67 -21.58
CA ILE A 65 -5.77 -2.84 -21.14
C ILE A 65 -4.61 -2.44 -20.21
N THR A 66 -3.85 -1.41 -20.57
CA THR A 66 -2.74 -0.94 -19.72
C THR A 66 -3.22 -0.40 -18.38
N LYS A 67 -4.34 0.35 -18.34
CA LYS A 67 -4.92 0.81 -17.07
C LYS A 67 -5.37 -0.36 -16.20
N LEU A 68 -6.06 -1.33 -16.80
CA LEU A 68 -6.52 -2.53 -16.11
C LEU A 68 -5.35 -3.37 -15.56
N LYS A 69 -4.24 -3.48 -16.30
CA LYS A 69 -3.00 -4.12 -15.81
C LYS A 69 -2.43 -3.41 -14.58
N TRP A 70 -2.44 -2.08 -14.56
CA TRP A 70 -2.02 -1.32 -13.37
C TRP A 70 -2.91 -1.59 -12.15
N VAL A 71 -4.23 -1.64 -12.32
CA VAL A 71 -5.13 -2.01 -11.21
C VAL A 71 -4.88 -3.46 -10.77
N GLY A 72 -4.67 -4.36 -11.73
CA GLY A 72 -4.37 -5.78 -11.54
C GLY A 72 -2.95 -6.10 -11.07
N LEU A 73 -2.10 -5.10 -10.83
CA LEU A 73 -0.68 -5.27 -10.44
C LEU A 73 -0.46 -6.33 -9.33
N PRO A 74 -1.27 -6.39 -8.25
CA PRO A 74 -1.05 -7.32 -7.14
C PRO A 74 -1.04 -8.81 -7.48
N ILE A 75 -1.63 -9.20 -8.61
CA ILE A 75 -1.76 -10.61 -9.02
C ILE A 75 -1.04 -10.91 -10.34
N MET A 76 -0.23 -9.96 -10.82
CA MET A 76 0.61 -10.14 -12.00
C MET A 76 1.84 -10.98 -11.67
N ARG A 77 2.37 -11.67 -12.69
CA ARG A 77 3.69 -12.30 -12.58
C ARG A 77 4.77 -11.22 -12.58
N GLU A 78 5.88 -11.48 -11.90
CA GLU A 78 7.00 -10.55 -11.76
C GLU A 78 7.50 -10.04 -13.12
N GLU A 79 7.70 -10.92 -14.10
CA GLU A 79 8.14 -10.54 -15.46
C GLU A 79 7.18 -9.54 -16.13
N ASP A 80 5.87 -9.81 -16.03
CA ASP A 80 4.83 -8.95 -16.62
C ASP A 80 4.77 -7.60 -15.90
N LEU A 81 5.01 -7.59 -14.58
CA LEU A 81 5.07 -6.40 -13.74
C LEU A 81 6.28 -5.54 -14.09
N VAL A 82 7.49 -6.12 -14.14
CA VAL A 82 8.72 -5.42 -14.50
C VAL A 82 8.61 -4.80 -15.90
N ASN A 83 8.05 -5.55 -16.85
CA ASN A 83 7.76 -5.07 -18.19
C ASN A 83 6.76 -3.89 -18.20
N LEU A 84 5.77 -3.89 -17.30
CA LEU A 84 4.80 -2.80 -17.16
C LEU A 84 5.48 -1.50 -16.66
N PHE A 85 6.41 -1.61 -15.70
CA PHE A 85 7.21 -0.46 -15.25
C PHE A 85 8.15 0.06 -16.34
N GLN A 86 8.73 -0.82 -17.17
CA GLN A 86 9.65 -0.42 -18.23
C GLN A 86 8.96 0.27 -19.41
N ASN A 87 7.74 -0.15 -19.75
CA ASN A 87 7.11 0.21 -21.02
C ASN A 87 5.77 0.96 -20.87
N SER A 88 5.26 1.13 -19.66
CA SER A 88 3.91 1.68 -19.43
C SER A 88 3.74 2.46 -18.12
N PHE A 89 4.83 2.86 -17.46
CA PHE A 89 4.81 3.68 -16.25
C PHE A 89 4.06 4.99 -16.44
N ALA A 90 4.22 5.70 -17.56
CA ALA A 90 3.57 7.00 -17.74
C ALA A 90 2.03 6.91 -17.70
N ARG A 91 1.46 5.71 -17.93
CA ARG A 91 0.01 5.50 -17.92
C ARG A 91 -0.63 5.55 -16.54
N ILE A 92 0.12 5.41 -15.46
CA ILE A 92 -0.44 5.53 -14.10
C ILE A 92 -1.10 6.89 -13.88
N PHE A 93 -0.57 7.96 -14.51
CA PHE A 93 -1.07 9.32 -14.38
C PHE A 93 -2.40 9.57 -15.12
N SER A 94 -2.89 8.58 -15.85
CA SER A 94 -4.21 8.60 -16.49
C SER A 94 -5.28 7.81 -15.73
N ILE A 95 -4.91 7.28 -14.56
CA ILE A 95 -5.79 6.56 -13.64
C ILE A 95 -6.09 7.50 -12.46
N PRO A 96 -7.37 7.85 -12.21
CA PRO A 96 -7.73 8.75 -11.12
C PRO A 96 -7.24 8.22 -9.76
N ASN A 97 -6.64 9.09 -8.95
CA ASN A 97 -6.21 8.80 -7.57
C ASN A 97 -5.31 7.56 -7.41
N TYR A 98 -4.60 7.16 -8.47
CA TYR A 98 -3.83 5.93 -8.45
C TYR A 98 -2.54 6.07 -7.64
N ASN A 99 -2.36 5.17 -6.66
CA ASN A 99 -1.15 5.10 -5.86
C ASN A 99 -0.34 3.85 -6.22
N VAL A 100 0.66 4.03 -7.09
CA VAL A 100 1.54 2.94 -7.55
C VAL A 100 2.31 2.27 -6.41
N TRP A 101 2.65 3.01 -5.35
CA TRP A 101 3.38 2.44 -4.22
C TRP A 101 2.52 1.48 -3.41
N GLU A 102 1.26 1.81 -3.11
CA GLU A 102 0.37 0.90 -2.36
C GLU A 102 0.09 -0.40 -3.13
N LYS A 103 -0.02 -0.29 -4.46
CA LYS A 103 -0.16 -1.46 -5.33
C LYS A 103 1.07 -2.34 -5.30
N LEU A 104 2.25 -1.74 -5.39
CA LEU A 104 3.51 -2.48 -5.31
C LEU A 104 3.77 -3.02 -3.90
N LYS A 105 3.40 -2.29 -2.84
CA LYS A 105 3.47 -2.72 -1.43
C LYS A 105 2.73 -4.04 -1.24
N THR A 106 1.54 -4.17 -1.83
CA THR A 106 0.75 -5.42 -1.80
C THR A 106 1.48 -6.58 -2.46
N VAL A 107 2.16 -6.35 -3.60
CA VAL A 107 2.98 -7.36 -4.26
C VAL A 107 4.14 -7.77 -3.35
N LEU A 108 4.89 -6.80 -2.82
CA LEU A 108 6.07 -7.06 -1.98
C LEU A 108 5.72 -7.83 -0.69
N ILE A 109 4.64 -7.47 -0.01
CA ILE A 109 4.16 -8.18 1.19
C ILE A 109 3.83 -9.65 0.87
N SER A 110 3.35 -9.95 -0.35
CA SER A 110 3.05 -11.33 -0.74
C SER A 110 4.30 -12.21 -0.92
N ILE A 111 5.48 -11.59 -1.02
CA ILE A 111 6.77 -12.29 -1.11
C ILE A 111 7.28 -12.54 0.31
N VAL A 112 7.37 -13.81 0.70
CA VAL A 112 7.76 -14.21 2.06
C VAL A 112 9.26 -13.97 2.32
N VAL A 113 10.11 -14.16 1.32
CA VAL A 113 11.56 -14.00 1.43
C VAL A 113 11.94 -12.55 1.19
N LEU A 114 12.55 -11.89 2.20
CA LEU A 114 12.85 -10.45 2.14
C LEU A 114 13.91 -10.11 1.08
N GLU A 115 14.86 -11.01 0.83
CA GLU A 115 15.87 -10.86 -0.21
C GLU A 115 15.25 -10.88 -1.61
N ASP A 116 14.20 -11.67 -1.83
CA ASP A 116 13.47 -11.72 -3.09
C ASP A 116 12.68 -10.43 -3.33
N ARG A 117 12.19 -9.77 -2.26
CA ARG A 117 11.62 -8.41 -2.36
C ARG A 117 12.65 -7.42 -2.86
N ASP A 118 13.86 -7.46 -2.30
CA ASP A 118 14.95 -6.56 -2.68
C ASP A 118 15.42 -6.80 -4.12
N LYS A 119 15.43 -8.07 -4.56
CA LYS A 119 15.65 -8.44 -5.96
C LYS A 119 14.60 -7.81 -6.87
N LEU A 120 13.31 -8.01 -6.59
CA LEU A 120 12.22 -7.44 -7.37
C LEU A 120 12.28 -5.90 -7.40
N LYS A 121 12.52 -5.26 -6.24
CA LYS A 121 12.72 -3.80 -6.17
C LYS A 121 13.85 -3.36 -7.10
N SER A 122 14.97 -4.09 -7.12
CA SER A 122 16.11 -3.81 -8.01
C SER A 122 15.75 -3.92 -9.49
N GLU A 123 15.02 -4.96 -9.86
CA GLU A 123 14.54 -5.16 -11.24
C GLU A 123 13.60 -4.04 -11.67
N ILE A 124 12.68 -3.60 -10.80
CA ILE A 124 11.79 -2.47 -11.05
C ILE A 124 12.57 -1.15 -11.19
N ARG A 125 13.59 -0.90 -10.35
CA ARG A 125 14.44 0.29 -10.49
C ARG A 125 15.14 0.30 -11.85
N ASN A 126 15.69 -0.83 -12.25
CA ASN A 126 16.35 -0.97 -13.56
C ASN A 126 15.36 -0.78 -14.71
N ALA A 127 14.15 -1.31 -14.60
CA ALA A 127 13.08 -1.09 -15.57
C ALA A 127 12.73 0.40 -15.72
N LEU A 128 12.60 1.14 -14.61
CA LEU A 128 12.33 2.58 -14.63
C LEU A 128 13.50 3.38 -15.25
N ILE A 129 14.76 3.04 -14.93
CA ILE A 129 15.94 3.68 -15.51
C ILE A 129 15.97 3.51 -17.04
N ASN A 130 15.51 2.35 -17.54
CA ASN A 130 15.47 2.05 -18.97
C ASN A 130 14.18 2.51 -19.67
N ASN A 131 13.20 3.06 -18.94
CA ASN A 131 11.91 3.47 -19.48
C ASN A 131 12.04 4.74 -20.36
N GLN A 132 11.54 4.65 -21.59
CA GLN A 132 11.61 5.71 -22.62
C GLN A 132 10.32 6.54 -22.77
N GLU A 133 9.31 6.31 -21.95
CA GLU A 133 8.07 7.09 -21.99
C GLU A 133 8.29 8.51 -21.48
N ARG A 134 7.74 9.49 -22.20
CA ARG A 134 7.77 10.91 -21.82
C ARG A 134 6.76 11.16 -20.71
N ILE A 135 7.19 11.75 -19.60
CA ILE A 135 6.29 12.10 -18.47
C ILE A 135 6.03 13.62 -18.34
N THR A 136 6.86 14.44 -18.97
CA THR A 136 6.69 15.90 -19.12
C THR A 136 6.82 16.30 -20.59
N LYS A 137 6.48 17.54 -20.93
CA LYS A 137 6.41 18.05 -22.31
C LYS A 137 7.76 18.57 -22.81
N ASN A 138 8.43 19.36 -21.98
CA ASN A 138 9.65 20.07 -22.34
C ASN A 138 10.88 19.18 -22.16
N LYS A 139 11.87 19.32 -23.05
CA LYS A 139 13.17 18.66 -22.91
C LYS A 139 13.85 19.07 -21.60
N ILE A 140 14.66 18.17 -21.05
CA ILE A 140 15.44 18.42 -19.84
C ILE A 140 16.91 18.56 -20.18
N LYS A 141 17.61 19.40 -19.42
CA LYS A 141 19.02 19.67 -19.61
C LYS A 141 19.84 18.78 -18.70
N ILE A 142 20.71 17.95 -19.28
CA ILE A 142 21.57 17.00 -18.57
C ILE A 142 22.99 17.17 -19.13
N ASN A 143 23.96 17.59 -18.30
CA ASN A 143 25.33 17.94 -18.73
C ASN A 143 25.39 18.94 -19.90
N ASN A 144 24.58 19.99 -19.87
CA ASN A 144 24.44 20.97 -20.96
C ASN A 144 23.90 20.42 -22.29
N GLU A 145 23.46 19.15 -22.34
CA GLU A 145 22.76 18.59 -23.49
C GLU A 145 21.25 18.57 -23.22
N GLU A 146 20.45 18.88 -24.23
CA GLU A 146 19.01 18.67 -24.17
C GLU A 146 18.69 17.19 -24.42
N LYS A 147 17.95 16.57 -23.50
CA LYS A 147 17.48 15.19 -23.59
C LYS A 147 15.95 15.16 -23.59
N GLU A 148 15.40 14.12 -24.20
CA GLU A 148 13.95 13.87 -24.14
C GLU A 148 13.50 13.66 -22.68
N PRO A 149 12.32 14.16 -22.28
CA PRO A 149 11.83 14.09 -20.90
C PRO A 149 11.26 12.72 -20.52
N THR A 150 12.03 11.67 -20.77
CA THR A 150 11.65 10.29 -20.46
C THR A 150 11.77 10.00 -18.97
N VAL A 151 11.07 8.97 -18.48
CA VAL A 151 11.23 8.46 -17.11
C VAL A 151 12.71 8.22 -16.79
N GLY A 152 13.41 7.50 -17.66
CA GLY A 152 14.84 7.20 -17.48
C GLY A 152 15.71 8.45 -17.43
N ASN A 153 15.48 9.45 -18.29
CA ASN A 153 16.26 10.68 -18.29
C ASN A 153 15.96 11.55 -17.06
N TRP A 154 14.72 11.56 -16.54
CA TRP A 154 14.39 12.22 -15.28
C TRP A 154 15.12 11.58 -14.08
N LEU A 155 15.20 10.24 -14.04
CA LEU A 155 15.99 9.53 -13.03
C LEU A 155 17.49 9.78 -13.19
N LEU A 156 17.99 9.88 -14.43
CA LEU A 156 19.38 10.24 -14.70
C LEU A 156 19.72 11.65 -14.19
N ASP A 157 18.89 12.64 -14.48
CA ASP A 157 19.06 14.00 -13.94
C ASP A 157 19.05 13.98 -12.40
N TYR A 158 18.06 13.31 -11.81
CA TYR A 158 17.91 13.19 -10.36
C TYR A 158 19.16 12.59 -9.69
N THR A 159 19.61 11.43 -10.17
CA THR A 159 20.79 10.72 -9.62
C THR A 159 22.10 11.48 -9.83
N ARG A 160 22.23 12.31 -10.88
CA ARG A 160 23.40 13.18 -11.06
C ARG A 160 23.44 14.33 -10.07
N ASN A 161 22.28 14.87 -9.70
CA ASN A 161 22.20 15.98 -8.76
C ASN A 161 22.30 15.52 -7.30
N LEU A 162 21.72 14.38 -6.93
CA LEU A 162 21.61 13.92 -5.54
C LEU A 162 22.41 12.66 -5.20
N GLY A 163 23.01 12.01 -6.20
CA GLY A 163 23.73 10.75 -6.06
C GLY A 163 22.84 9.51 -6.22
N THR A 164 23.48 8.34 -6.21
CA THR A 164 22.81 7.04 -6.39
C THR A 164 22.33 6.42 -5.07
N GLY A 165 22.86 6.87 -3.93
CA GLY A 165 22.48 6.41 -2.60
C GLY A 165 21.07 6.82 -2.18
N ILE A 166 20.67 6.45 -0.96
CA ILE A 166 19.40 6.87 -0.35
C ILE A 166 19.47 8.38 -0.09
N VAL A 167 18.45 9.11 -0.55
CA VAL A 167 18.37 10.56 -0.41
C VAL A 167 17.39 10.92 0.70
N ASP A 168 17.81 11.79 1.62
CA ASP A 168 16.93 12.27 2.68
C ASP A 168 15.78 13.15 2.12
N LYS A 169 14.66 13.20 2.86
CA LYS A 169 13.45 13.93 2.45
C LYS A 169 13.71 15.42 2.21
N PHE A 170 14.67 16.02 2.92
CA PHE A 170 14.98 17.43 2.82
C PHE A 170 15.69 17.73 1.50
N LYS A 171 16.72 16.96 1.12
CA LYS A 171 17.41 17.08 -0.18
C LYS A 171 16.47 16.85 -1.35
N LEU A 172 15.60 15.84 -1.28
CA LEU A 172 14.57 15.61 -2.31
C LEU A 172 13.66 16.84 -2.47
N THR A 173 13.22 17.42 -1.35
CA THR A 173 12.38 18.63 -1.34
C THR A 173 13.12 19.82 -1.93
N GLN A 174 14.38 20.04 -1.53
CA GLN A 174 15.22 21.09 -2.09
C GLN A 174 15.38 20.95 -3.61
N TYR A 175 15.60 19.75 -4.12
CA TYR A 175 15.71 19.50 -5.55
C TYR A 175 14.39 19.77 -6.29
N LEU A 176 13.26 19.32 -5.74
CA LEU A 176 11.92 19.57 -6.28
C LEU A 176 11.51 21.06 -6.29
N VAL A 177 12.18 21.92 -5.51
CA VAL A 177 11.93 23.37 -5.49
C VAL A 177 12.95 24.12 -6.34
N ASN A 178 14.23 23.72 -6.26
CA ASN A 178 15.33 24.53 -6.76
C ASN A 178 15.97 24.00 -8.05
N GLY A 179 15.68 22.76 -8.47
CA GLY A 179 16.28 22.12 -9.63
C GLY A 179 16.02 22.88 -10.93
N GLU A 180 17.06 23.02 -11.78
CA GLU A 180 16.99 23.78 -13.04
C GLU A 180 15.87 23.27 -13.95
N ASN A 181 15.75 21.94 -14.10
CA ASN A 181 14.71 21.31 -14.90
C ASN A 181 13.33 21.41 -14.23
N ILE A 182 13.27 21.37 -12.90
CA ILE A 182 12.01 21.37 -12.14
C ILE A 182 11.31 22.74 -12.20
N LYS A 183 12.08 23.84 -12.18
CA LYS A 183 11.54 25.21 -12.25
C LYS A 183 10.74 25.50 -13.54
N LYS A 184 10.97 24.72 -14.59
CA LYS A 184 10.32 24.87 -15.91
C LYS A 184 9.02 24.08 -16.03
N LEU A 185 8.68 23.28 -15.02
CA LEU A 185 7.50 22.40 -15.04
C LEU A 185 6.25 23.11 -14.56
N ASP A 186 5.11 22.75 -15.14
CA ASP A 186 3.81 23.06 -14.56
C ASP A 186 3.51 22.17 -13.33
N GLU A 187 2.47 22.50 -12.56
CA GLU A 187 2.16 21.77 -11.32
C GLU A 187 1.80 20.29 -11.55
N ASN A 188 1.16 19.96 -12.68
CA ASN A 188 0.84 18.58 -13.02
C ASN A 188 2.12 17.80 -13.36
N GLU A 189 3.04 18.40 -14.10
CA GLU A 189 4.35 17.83 -14.42
C GLU A 189 5.21 17.65 -13.17
N LYS A 190 5.26 18.65 -12.28
CA LYS A 190 5.95 18.53 -10.98
C LYS A 190 5.39 17.38 -10.16
N HIS A 191 4.06 17.21 -10.15
CA HIS A 191 3.42 16.11 -9.46
C HIS A 191 3.89 14.75 -10.02
N ARG A 192 3.92 14.58 -11.34
CA ARG A 192 4.39 13.34 -12.00
C ARG A 192 5.83 12.99 -11.63
N VAL A 193 6.72 13.99 -11.72
CA VAL A 193 8.12 13.83 -11.38
C VAL A 193 8.30 13.51 -9.88
N LYS A 194 7.52 14.16 -9.01
CA LYS A 194 7.50 13.86 -7.57
C LYS A 194 7.05 12.43 -7.28
N VAL A 195 6.03 11.91 -7.96
CA VAL A 195 5.58 10.52 -7.83
C VAL A 195 6.69 9.55 -8.27
N LEU A 196 7.33 9.82 -9.41
CA LEU A 196 8.46 9.02 -9.90
C LEU A 196 9.59 8.95 -8.87
N PHE A 197 10.06 10.09 -8.36
CA PHE A 197 11.18 10.12 -7.40
C PHE A 197 10.82 9.48 -6.06
N LYS A 198 9.60 9.71 -5.55
CA LYS A 198 9.15 9.05 -4.32
C LYS A 198 9.13 7.53 -4.47
N LEU A 199 8.62 7.03 -5.59
CA LEU A 199 8.65 5.59 -5.87
C LEU A 199 10.10 5.10 -5.96
N TYR A 200 10.96 5.79 -6.71
CA TYR A 200 12.36 5.41 -6.88
C TYR A 200 13.12 5.35 -5.55
N GLU A 201 12.94 6.33 -4.66
CA GLU A 201 13.52 6.30 -3.32
C GLU A 201 12.97 5.16 -2.46
N LYS A 202 11.65 4.90 -2.51
CA LYS A 202 11.06 3.76 -1.80
C LYS A 202 11.64 2.43 -2.26
N LEU A 203 11.86 2.27 -3.57
CA LEU A 203 12.48 1.07 -4.12
C LEU A 203 13.92 0.89 -3.64
N LYS A 204 14.67 1.94 -3.29
CA LYS A 204 16.06 1.81 -2.79
C LYS A 204 16.14 1.23 -1.37
N LEU A 205 15.08 1.33 -0.59
CA LEU A 205 15.07 0.88 0.80
C LEU A 205 15.00 -0.65 0.84
N SER A 206 15.96 -1.26 1.54
CA SER A 206 16.00 -2.71 1.70
C SER A 206 14.91 -3.16 2.64
N SER A 207 14.23 -4.24 2.27
CA SER A 207 13.18 -4.89 3.06
C SER A 207 13.72 -5.51 4.36
N LEU A 208 15.05 -5.61 4.49
CA LEU A 208 15.76 -6.05 5.68
C LEU A 208 15.96 -4.93 6.71
N THR A 209 15.63 -3.68 6.39
CA THR A 209 15.74 -2.55 7.33
C THR A 209 14.37 -2.05 7.78
N LEU A 210 14.34 -1.41 8.95
CA LEU A 210 13.11 -0.89 9.55
C LEU A 210 12.43 0.17 8.67
N GLU A 211 13.20 0.93 7.90
CA GLU A 211 12.70 1.96 6.99
C GLU A 211 12.14 1.39 5.70
N GLY A 212 12.66 0.23 5.27
CA GLY A 212 12.34 -0.40 3.99
C GLY A 212 11.39 -1.58 4.07
N VAL A 213 11.08 -2.07 5.26
CA VAL A 213 10.01 -3.06 5.48
C VAL A 213 8.66 -2.49 5.03
N GLU A 214 7.90 -3.31 4.31
CA GLU A 214 6.60 -2.92 3.79
C GLU A 214 5.51 -3.05 4.85
N GLU A 215 5.60 -4.03 5.73
CA GLU A 215 4.61 -4.26 6.77
C GLU A 215 4.57 -3.12 7.78
N ASP A 216 3.37 -2.84 8.27
CA ASP A 216 3.18 -1.94 9.40
C ASP A 216 3.47 -2.75 10.68
N ILE A 217 4.52 -2.37 11.42
CA ILE A 217 4.96 -3.15 12.60
C ILE A 217 4.24 -2.59 13.84
N PRO A 218 3.47 -3.40 14.59
CA PRO A 218 2.84 -2.94 15.81
C PRO A 218 3.88 -2.62 16.90
N ILE A 219 3.66 -1.52 17.60
CA ILE A 219 4.40 -1.09 18.79
C ILE A 219 3.44 -1.20 19.97
N ASP A 220 3.83 -1.95 21.00
CA ASP A 220 3.14 -2.01 22.28
C ASP A 220 4.20 -1.78 23.38
N GLU A 221 4.54 -0.51 23.60
CA GLU A 221 5.52 -0.09 24.62
C GLU A 221 4.83 0.72 25.73
N GLU A 222 5.54 0.88 26.86
CA GLU A 222 5.08 1.62 28.05
C GLU A 222 4.66 3.08 27.75
N TYR A 223 5.16 3.64 26.65
CA TYR A 223 4.88 5.01 26.19
C TYR A 223 3.67 5.12 25.24
N GLY A 224 3.03 4.00 24.87
CA GLY A 224 1.80 3.96 24.10
C GLY A 224 1.79 2.93 22.97
N LYS A 225 0.58 2.62 22.49
CA LYS A 225 0.34 1.74 21.35
C LYS A 225 0.49 2.48 20.02
N GLY A 226 1.05 1.84 19.02
CA GLY A 226 1.24 2.46 17.70
C GLY A 226 1.63 1.49 16.60
N LEU A 227 1.98 2.05 15.43
CA LEU A 227 2.52 1.33 14.28
C LEU A 227 3.82 2.00 13.81
N ILE A 228 4.83 1.23 13.46
CA ILE A 228 5.94 1.70 12.63
C ILE A 228 5.49 1.58 11.18
N VAL A 229 5.32 2.73 10.51
CA VAL A 229 4.94 2.79 9.10
C VAL A 229 6.10 3.38 8.30
N GLY A 230 6.80 2.52 7.55
CA GLY A 230 7.99 2.89 6.77
C GLY A 230 9.06 3.58 7.62
N GLY A 231 9.44 2.95 8.73
CA GLY A 231 10.46 3.42 9.67
C GLY A 231 10.07 4.59 10.58
N ASN A 232 8.81 5.05 10.55
CA ASN A 232 8.37 6.16 11.42
C ASN A 232 7.29 5.66 12.39
N PRO A 233 7.48 5.84 13.71
CA PRO A 233 6.46 5.47 14.70
C PRO A 233 5.25 6.41 14.61
N GLN A 234 4.06 5.83 14.54
CA GLN A 234 2.78 6.50 14.62
C GLN A 234 2.03 5.97 15.84
N PHE A 235 2.02 6.75 16.90
CA PHE A 235 1.30 6.40 18.12
C PHE A 235 -0.19 6.73 17.97
N PHE A 236 -1.04 5.81 18.42
CA PHE A 236 -2.46 6.09 18.57
C PHE A 236 -2.63 7.13 19.67
N LYS A 237 -3.40 8.19 19.41
CA LYS A 237 -3.85 9.06 20.48
C LYS A 237 -4.91 8.31 21.27
N GLU A 238 -4.60 7.90 22.49
CA GLU A 238 -5.63 7.43 23.42
C GLU A 238 -6.74 8.48 23.50
N THR A 239 -7.95 8.07 23.16
CA THR A 239 -9.13 8.91 23.39
C THR A 239 -9.40 8.98 24.89
N LYS A 240 -10.03 10.08 25.33
CA LYS A 240 -10.41 10.25 26.74
C LYS A 240 -11.33 9.12 27.21
N GLU A 241 -12.19 8.64 26.32
CA GLU A 241 -13.13 7.53 26.55
C GLU A 241 -12.41 6.20 26.72
N GLU A 242 -11.40 5.88 25.92
CA GLU A 242 -10.59 4.66 26.06
C GLU A 242 -9.83 4.64 27.39
N LYS A 243 -9.30 5.79 27.82
CA LYS A 243 -8.63 5.92 29.11
C LYS A 243 -9.58 5.74 30.28
N GLU A 244 -10.77 6.31 30.21
CA GLU A 244 -11.81 6.12 31.23
C GLU A 244 -12.29 4.66 31.31
N LEU A 245 -12.46 4.00 30.16
CA LEU A 245 -12.79 2.56 30.09
C LEU A 245 -11.68 1.69 30.68
N PHE A 246 -10.42 1.99 30.38
CA PHE A 246 -9.27 1.27 30.93
C PHE A 246 -9.15 1.45 32.45
N ASP A 247 -9.36 2.66 32.97
CA ASP A 247 -9.37 2.94 34.41
C ASP A 247 -10.51 2.22 35.14
N ILE A 248 -11.70 2.14 34.53
CA ILE A 248 -12.83 1.39 35.07
C ILE A 248 -12.51 -0.11 35.09
N ALA A 249 -12.03 -0.66 33.97
CA ALA A 249 -11.67 -2.07 33.88
C ALA A 249 -10.58 -2.45 34.89
N SER A 250 -9.56 -1.60 35.05
CA SER A 250 -8.47 -1.82 36.00
C SER A 250 -8.95 -1.80 37.45
N ARG A 251 -9.89 -0.91 37.81
CA ARG A 251 -10.51 -0.90 39.14
C ARG A 251 -11.34 -2.15 39.40
N VAL A 252 -12.14 -2.58 38.41
CA VAL A 252 -12.96 -3.79 38.52
C VAL A 252 -12.09 -5.04 38.70
N ILE A 253 -10.98 -5.14 37.97
CA ILE A 253 -10.03 -6.26 38.12
C ILE A 253 -9.41 -6.26 39.52
N ALA A 254 -8.90 -5.11 39.98
CA ALA A 254 -8.27 -5.00 41.30
C ALA A 254 -9.25 -5.27 42.46
N GLU A 255 -10.50 -4.84 42.34
CA GLU A 255 -11.54 -5.10 43.33
C GLU A 255 -11.94 -6.58 43.38
N ARG A 256 -12.02 -7.23 42.22
CA ARG A 256 -12.26 -8.68 42.13
C ARG A 256 -11.13 -9.49 42.76
N GLU A 257 -9.87 -9.12 42.50
CA GLU A 257 -8.71 -9.77 43.12
C GLU A 257 -8.71 -9.64 44.65
N ARG A 258 -9.10 -8.46 45.18
CA ARG A 258 -9.27 -8.26 46.63
C ARG A 258 -10.37 -9.14 47.21
N MET A 259 -11.53 -9.22 46.56
CA MET A 259 -12.64 -10.06 46.99
C MET A 259 -12.27 -11.54 46.98
N ASP A 260 -11.54 -12.00 45.96
CA ASP A 260 -11.06 -13.38 45.89
C ASP A 260 -10.04 -13.70 46.99
N ALA A 261 -9.14 -12.76 47.31
CA ALA A 261 -8.21 -12.88 48.43
C ALA A 261 -8.93 -12.95 49.78
N GLU A 262 -9.91 -12.08 50.01
CA GLU A 262 -10.72 -12.06 51.23
C GLU A 262 -11.54 -13.34 51.39
N LYS A 263 -12.17 -13.81 50.31
CA LYS A 263 -12.88 -15.09 50.27
C LYS A 263 -11.96 -16.27 50.60
N ASN A 264 -10.72 -16.26 50.12
CA ASN A 264 -9.75 -17.30 50.43
C ASN A 264 -9.32 -17.26 51.90
N ASN A 265 -9.14 -16.07 52.48
CA ASN A 265 -8.87 -15.91 53.90
C ASN A 265 -10.03 -16.43 54.76
N LEU A 266 -11.27 -16.08 54.43
CA LEU A 266 -12.47 -16.59 55.11
C LEU A 266 -12.59 -18.12 55.00
N LYS A 267 -12.25 -18.72 53.85
CA LYS A 267 -12.20 -20.19 53.71
C LYS A 267 -11.13 -20.83 54.59
N ILE A 268 -9.98 -20.18 54.77
CA ILE A 268 -8.92 -20.66 55.68
C ILE A 268 -9.39 -20.55 57.12
N GLU A 269 -10.07 -19.48 57.48
CA GLU A 269 -10.59 -19.22 58.81
C GLU A 269 -11.77 -20.16 59.18
N LEU A 270 -12.66 -20.44 58.23
CA LEU A 270 -13.77 -21.39 58.38
C LEU A 270 -13.29 -22.78 58.82
N LYS A 271 -12.12 -23.23 58.35
CA LYS A 271 -11.52 -24.53 58.73
C LYS A 271 -11.13 -24.64 60.21
N LYS A 272 -11.10 -23.52 60.94
CA LYS A 272 -10.76 -23.49 62.38
C LYS A 272 -11.96 -23.75 63.28
N TYR A 273 -13.18 -23.70 62.75
CA TYR A 273 -14.42 -23.84 63.50
C TYR A 273 -15.09 -25.18 63.23
N VAL A 274 -15.81 -25.70 64.23
CA VAL A 274 -16.56 -26.95 64.12
C VAL A 274 -17.78 -26.73 63.22
N PRO A 275 -18.12 -27.67 62.32
CA PRO A 275 -19.35 -27.58 61.53
C PRO A 275 -20.57 -27.32 62.43
N ASP A 276 -21.48 -26.45 61.97
CA ASP A 276 -22.68 -25.99 62.68
C ASP A 276 -22.50 -25.07 63.89
N SER A 277 -21.27 -24.61 64.21
CA SER A 277 -21.10 -23.53 65.18
C SER A 277 -21.69 -22.21 64.66
N LEU A 278 -22.00 -21.28 65.58
CA LEU A 278 -22.49 -19.94 65.22
C LEU A 278 -21.47 -19.18 64.35
N GLU A 279 -20.19 -19.31 64.68
CA GLU A 279 -19.05 -18.72 63.96
C GLU A 279 -18.87 -19.36 62.58
N TYR A 280 -19.05 -20.68 62.47
CA TYR A 280 -19.01 -21.39 61.20
C TYR A 280 -20.11 -20.89 60.25
N ARG A 281 -21.35 -20.76 60.74
CA ARG A 281 -22.49 -20.27 59.95
C ARG A 281 -22.31 -18.81 59.53
N ALA A 282 -21.78 -17.97 60.42
CA ALA A 282 -21.53 -16.55 60.12
C ALA A 282 -20.48 -16.37 59.00
N ILE A 283 -19.38 -17.12 59.04
CA ILE A 283 -18.32 -17.07 58.02
C ILE A 283 -18.82 -17.67 56.69
N GLU A 284 -19.62 -18.73 56.74
CA GLU A 284 -20.23 -19.34 55.55
C GLU A 284 -21.19 -18.37 54.83
N GLU A 285 -22.00 -17.62 55.58
CA GLU A 285 -22.87 -16.58 55.01
C GLU A 285 -22.07 -15.45 54.35
N GLU A 286 -20.95 -15.03 54.95
CA GLU A 286 -20.12 -13.97 54.39
C GLU A 286 -19.43 -14.40 53.09
N ILE A 287 -18.95 -15.65 53.02
CA ILE A 287 -18.42 -16.26 51.79
C ILE A 287 -19.50 -16.32 50.68
N LYS A 288 -20.76 -16.61 51.05
CA LYS A 288 -21.89 -16.63 50.10
C LYS A 288 -22.25 -15.23 49.60
N LYS A 289 -22.20 -14.20 50.45
CA LYS A 289 -22.41 -12.80 50.04
C LYS A 289 -21.37 -12.36 49.01
N LEU A 290 -20.08 -12.63 49.28
CA LEU A 290 -18.98 -12.32 48.35
C LEU A 290 -19.09 -13.09 47.01
N ALA A 291 -19.82 -14.20 46.96
CA ALA A 291 -20.04 -14.96 45.72
C ALA A 291 -21.22 -14.44 44.87
N ASN A 292 -22.10 -13.61 45.43
CA ASN A 292 -23.31 -13.11 44.76
C ASN A 292 -23.19 -11.66 44.26
N VAL A 293 -22.07 -10.98 44.53
CA VAL A 293 -21.77 -9.67 43.93
C VAL A 293 -21.39 -9.91 42.47
N LYS A 294 -22.24 -9.44 41.55
CA LYS A 294 -22.07 -9.53 40.08
C LYS A 294 -21.42 -8.28 39.52
#